data_AF-E2NBV8-F1
#
_entry.id   AF-E2NBV8-F1
#
_cell.length_a   1.000
_cell.length_b   1.000
_cell.length_c   1.000
_cell.angle_alpha   90.00
_cell.angle_beta   90.00
_cell.angle_gamma   90.00
#
_symmetry.space_group_name_H-M   'P 1'
#
loop_
_entity.id
_entity.type
_entity.pdbx_description
1 polymer ?
#
loop_
_entity_poly.entity_id
_entity_poly.type
_entity_poly.pdbx_seq_one_letter_code
_entity_poly.pdbx_strand_id
1 'polypeptide(L)'
;MVLNYIWVAFFVIAFIVALIKLLFMGNTEIFTELVNSTFTSSKTAFEISLGLTGILSLWLGIMKIGEQSGMINALSRWLSPVFCRLFPEIPKGHPAMGSIFMNLSANMLGLDNAATPMGLKAMKELQELNPQKDTATNPMVMFLVLNTSGLILIPISIMMYRAQMGAAQPTDIFIPILITSAVSTLVGVIAVSIAQRINLINKPILILIGCISLFFAGLIYLFMQLGREEIGTYSTLIANVILFSIILLFIIWGLWKKINVYDAFVEGAKEGFTTAVRIIP
;
A
#
# COMPACT_ATOMS: atom_id res chain seq x y z
N MET A 1 9.55 18.89 -11.86
CA MET A 1 10.41 19.94 -11.29
C MET A 1 10.84 19.62 -9.86
N VAL A 2 9.93 19.38 -8.89
CA VAL A 2 10.30 19.08 -7.49
C VAL A 2 11.24 17.87 -7.34
N LEU A 3 10.94 16.75 -8.00
CA LEU A 3 11.79 15.54 -7.92
C LEU A 3 13.23 15.79 -8.39
N ASN A 4 13.41 16.65 -9.41
CA ASN A 4 14.73 17.04 -9.89
C ASN A 4 15.52 17.79 -8.81
N TYR A 5 14.88 18.74 -8.11
CA TYR A 5 15.53 19.45 -7.02
C TYR A 5 15.90 18.54 -5.86
N ILE A 6 15.02 17.59 -5.49
CA ILE A 6 15.31 16.61 -4.43
C ILE A 6 16.51 15.73 -4.82
N TRP A 7 16.54 15.23 -6.05
CA TRP A 7 17.63 14.38 -6.54
C TRP A 7 18.98 15.12 -6.53
N VAL A 8 19.02 16.35 -7.03
CA VAL A 8 20.23 17.19 -6.98
C VAL A 8 20.63 17.49 -5.53
N ALA A 9 19.66 17.79 -4.66
CA ALA A 9 19.93 18.07 -3.26
C ALA A 9 20.59 16.89 -2.54
N PHE A 10 20.20 15.64 -2.80
CA PHE A 10 20.87 14.48 -2.19
C PHE A 10 22.37 14.44 -2.49
N PHE A 11 22.78 14.68 -3.74
CA PHE A 11 24.21 14.69 -4.10
C PHE A 11 24.95 15.90 -3.53
N VAL A 12 24.36 17.10 -3.64
CA VAL A 12 25.00 18.34 -3.15
C VAL A 12 25.17 18.31 -1.63
N ILE A 13 24.14 17.88 -0.89
CA ILE A 13 24.20 17.76 0.56
C ILE A 13 25.25 16.72 0.97
N ALA A 14 25.26 15.55 0.33
CA ALA A 14 26.26 14.51 0.61
C ALA A 14 27.69 15.01 0.37
N PHE A 15 27.92 15.76 -0.72
CA PHE A 15 29.21 16.36 -1.04
C PHE A 15 29.65 17.40 0.00
N ILE A 16 28.76 18.30 0.41
CA ILE A 16 29.05 19.31 1.45
C ILE A 16 29.38 18.63 2.78
N VAL A 17 28.63 17.61 3.19
CA VAL A 17 28.89 16.85 4.42
C VAL A 17 30.24 16.14 4.35
N ALA A 18 30.60 15.56 3.20
CA ALA A 18 31.89 14.92 3.00
C ALA A 18 33.06 15.91 3.07
N LEU A 19 32.90 17.11 2.49
CA LEU A 19 33.88 18.19 2.62
C LEU A 19 34.07 18.61 4.08
N ILE A 20 32.99 18.73 4.86
CA ILE A 20 33.10 19.07 6.28
C ILE A 20 33.87 17.98 7.04
N LYS A 21 33.56 16.70 6.79
CA LYS A 21 34.27 15.56 7.41
C LYS A 21 35.74 15.50 7.01
N LEU A 22 36.07 15.83 5.76
CA LEU A 22 37.45 15.88 5.29
C LEU A 22 38.23 17.02 5.95
N LEU A 23 37.69 18.25 5.90
CA LEU A 23 38.40 19.46 6.32
C LEU A 23 38.45 19.66 7.84
N PHE A 24 37.38 19.29 8.56
CA PHE A 24 37.28 19.55 10.00
C PHE A 24 37.45 18.30 10.87
N MET A 25 37.21 17.10 10.34
CA MET A 25 37.35 15.83 11.08
C MET A 25 38.54 14.99 10.58
N GLY A 26 39.23 15.41 9.51
CA GLY A 26 40.41 14.73 8.98
C GLY A 26 40.14 13.37 8.33
N ASN A 27 38.88 13.05 8.00
CA ASN A 27 38.54 11.76 7.38
C ASN A 27 38.88 11.79 5.88
N THR A 28 40.05 11.25 5.53
CA THR A 28 40.56 11.18 4.14
C THR A 28 39.87 10.10 3.30
N GLU A 29 39.21 9.13 3.92
CA GLU A 29 38.55 8.01 3.24
C GLU A 29 37.12 8.33 2.81
N ILE A 30 36.54 9.43 3.29
CA ILE A 30 35.12 9.75 3.11
C ILE A 30 34.67 9.80 1.64
N PHE A 31 35.52 10.28 0.74
CA PHE A 31 35.21 10.33 -0.69
C PHE A 31 35.29 8.94 -1.34
N THR A 32 36.22 8.10 -0.90
CA THR A 32 36.31 6.69 -1.32
C THR A 32 35.07 5.91 -0.86
N GLU A 33 34.64 6.12 0.38
CA GLU A 33 33.41 5.52 0.92
C GLU A 33 32.17 5.97 0.14
N LEU A 34 32.08 7.26 -0.20
CA LEU A 34 31.00 7.81 -1.01
C LEU A 34 30.92 7.16 -2.40
N VAL A 35 32.06 7.07 -3.10
CA VAL A 35 32.14 6.44 -4.42
C VAL A 35 31.84 4.94 -4.34
N ASN A 36 32.37 4.22 -3.36
CA ASN A 36 32.05 2.81 -3.18
C ASN A 36 30.57 2.59 -2.85
N SER A 37 29.97 3.52 -2.09
CA SER A 37 28.55 3.50 -1.74
C SER A 37 27.65 3.67 -2.98
N THR A 38 28.05 4.44 -4.00
CA THR A 38 27.26 4.53 -5.24
C THR A 38 27.24 3.20 -5.98
N PHE A 39 28.39 2.54 -6.17
CA PHE A 39 28.47 1.23 -6.81
C PHE A 39 27.70 0.15 -6.03
N THR A 40 27.88 0.11 -4.71
CA THR A 40 27.21 -0.87 -3.85
C THR A 40 25.70 -0.67 -3.87
N SER A 41 25.23 0.59 -3.78
CA SER A 41 23.80 0.90 -3.82
C SER A 41 23.16 0.56 -5.17
N SER A 42 23.86 0.80 -6.28
CA SER A 42 23.40 0.40 -7.62
C SER A 42 23.24 -1.12 -7.73
N LYS A 43 24.21 -1.89 -7.23
CA LYS A 43 24.12 -3.36 -7.20
C LYS A 43 22.95 -3.84 -6.36
N THR A 44 22.82 -3.31 -5.14
CA THR A 44 21.70 -3.64 -4.23
C THR A 44 20.36 -3.36 -4.88
N ALA A 45 20.19 -2.21 -5.54
CA ALA A 45 18.95 -1.86 -6.22
C ALA A 45 18.59 -2.85 -7.35
N PHE A 46 19.59 -3.30 -8.12
CA PHE A 46 19.38 -4.31 -9.15
C PHE A 46 19.02 -5.69 -8.58
N GLU A 47 19.74 -6.16 -7.55
CA GLU A 47 19.49 -7.45 -6.89
C GLU A 47 18.09 -7.52 -6.26
N ILE A 48 17.67 -6.43 -5.60
CA ILE A 48 16.31 -6.27 -5.09
C ILE A 48 15.32 -6.42 -6.25
N SER A 49 15.48 -5.66 -7.33
CA SER A 49 14.56 -5.70 -8.47
C SER A 49 14.46 -7.08 -9.13
N LEU A 50 15.57 -7.82 -9.21
CA LEU A 50 15.58 -9.18 -9.74
C LEU A 50 14.74 -10.12 -8.87
N GLY A 51 14.94 -10.13 -7.55
CA GLY A 51 14.14 -10.98 -6.67
C GLY A 51 12.67 -10.54 -6.59
N LEU A 52 12.37 -9.24 -6.78
CA LEU A 52 11.01 -8.72 -6.83
C LEU A 52 10.23 -9.35 -7.99
N THR A 53 10.90 -9.67 -9.09
CA THR A 53 10.30 -10.15 -10.34
C THR A 53 9.42 -11.40 -10.15
N GLY A 54 9.94 -12.44 -9.50
CA GLY A 54 9.20 -13.70 -9.34
C GLY A 54 7.98 -13.55 -8.42
N ILE A 55 8.16 -12.85 -7.30
CA ILE A 55 7.11 -12.66 -6.30
C ILE A 55 6.02 -11.71 -6.82
N LEU A 56 6.38 -10.60 -7.47
CA LEU A 56 5.42 -9.71 -8.11
C LEU A 56 4.62 -10.43 -9.20
N SER A 57 5.26 -11.30 -9.97
CA SER A 57 4.56 -12.12 -10.98
C SER A 57 3.52 -13.04 -10.34
N LEU A 58 3.88 -13.75 -9.26
CA LEU A 58 2.94 -14.60 -8.54
C LEU A 58 1.75 -13.80 -8.00
N TRP A 59 2.02 -12.71 -7.29
CA TRP A 59 0.99 -11.97 -6.58
C TRP A 59 0.11 -11.15 -7.51
N LEU A 60 0.65 -10.49 -8.52
CA LEU A 60 -0.18 -9.82 -9.52
C LEU A 60 -0.99 -10.82 -10.34
N GLY A 61 -0.47 -12.02 -10.60
CA GLY A 61 -1.26 -13.11 -11.18
C GLY A 61 -2.47 -13.47 -10.32
N ILE A 62 -2.27 -13.70 -9.01
CA ILE A 62 -3.36 -13.98 -8.06
C ILE A 62 -4.36 -12.81 -8.01
N MET A 63 -3.87 -11.58 -7.97
CA MET A 63 -4.72 -10.40 -7.90
C MET A 63 -5.52 -10.19 -9.19
N LYS A 64 -4.97 -10.50 -10.36
CA LYS A 64 -5.65 -10.39 -11.66
C LYS A 64 -6.87 -11.32 -11.74
N ILE A 65 -6.81 -12.49 -11.10
CA ILE A 65 -7.98 -13.36 -10.92
C ILE A 65 -9.08 -12.60 -10.14
N GLY A 66 -8.74 -11.92 -9.06
CA GLY A 66 -9.66 -11.10 -8.27
C GLY A 66 -10.27 -9.93 -9.06
N GLU A 67 -9.47 -9.29 -9.91
CA GLU A 67 -9.92 -8.23 -10.82
C GLU A 67 -10.92 -8.76 -11.86
N GLN A 68 -10.53 -9.77 -12.65
CA GLN A 68 -11.35 -10.31 -13.74
C GLN A 68 -12.62 -11.00 -13.26
N SER A 69 -12.59 -11.59 -12.06
CA SER A 69 -13.78 -12.19 -11.43
C SER A 69 -14.75 -11.16 -10.84
N GLY A 70 -14.42 -9.86 -10.92
CA GLY A 70 -15.25 -8.78 -10.40
C GLY A 70 -15.31 -8.75 -8.86
N MET A 71 -14.39 -9.43 -8.18
CA MET A 71 -14.33 -9.42 -6.72
C MET A 71 -13.96 -8.05 -6.17
N ILE A 72 -13.07 -7.31 -6.84
CA ILE A 72 -12.76 -5.90 -6.52
C ILE A 72 -14.03 -5.04 -6.61
N ASN A 73 -14.83 -5.26 -7.66
CA ASN A 73 -16.10 -4.55 -7.84
C ASN A 73 -17.12 -4.90 -6.75
N ALA A 74 -17.13 -6.16 -6.28
CA ALA A 74 -17.99 -6.58 -5.17
C ALA A 74 -17.56 -5.92 -3.86
N LEU A 75 -16.26 -5.89 -3.56
CA LEU A 75 -15.70 -5.20 -2.39
C LEU A 75 -16.01 -3.70 -2.43
N SER A 76 -15.83 -3.07 -3.58
CA SER A 76 -16.16 -1.66 -3.82
C SER A 76 -17.64 -1.35 -3.53
N ARG A 77 -18.57 -2.21 -4.00
CA ARG A 77 -20.01 -2.04 -3.71
C ARG A 77 -20.32 -2.20 -2.22
N TRP A 78 -19.65 -3.13 -1.54
CA TRP A 78 -19.83 -3.34 -0.12
C TRP A 78 -19.31 -2.17 0.72
N LEU A 79 -18.20 -1.56 0.33
CA LEU A 79 -17.62 -0.40 1.01
C LEU A 79 -18.26 0.95 0.63
N SER A 80 -18.99 1.00 -0.48
CA SER A 80 -19.66 2.21 -1.00
C SER A 80 -20.46 3.01 0.05
N PRO A 81 -21.26 2.40 0.96
CA PRO A 81 -22.02 3.14 1.96
C PRO A 81 -21.16 3.96 2.93
N VAL A 82 -19.93 3.50 3.20
CA VAL A 82 -18.98 4.18 4.09
C VAL A 82 -18.33 5.32 3.35
N PHE A 83 -17.77 5.06 2.17
CA PHE A 83 -17.06 6.10 1.43
C PHE A 83 -17.98 7.21 0.90
N CYS A 84 -19.22 6.91 0.52
CA CYS A 84 -20.19 7.97 0.17
C CYS A 84 -20.43 8.98 1.31
N ARG A 85 -20.19 8.57 2.57
CA ARG A 85 -20.28 9.46 3.74
C ARG A 85 -18.97 10.20 4.02
N LEU A 86 -17.83 9.62 3.67
CA LEU A 86 -16.52 10.27 3.76
C LEU A 86 -16.30 11.32 2.67
N PHE A 87 -17.03 11.24 1.56
CA PHE A 87 -16.94 12.16 0.44
C PHE A 87 -18.27 12.90 0.17
N PRO A 88 -18.78 13.72 1.11
CA PRO A 88 -20.11 14.33 1.00
C PRO A 88 -20.22 15.38 -0.12
N GLU A 89 -19.11 16.00 -0.51
CA GLU A 89 -19.06 17.06 -1.53
C GLU A 89 -19.01 16.53 -2.97
N ILE A 90 -18.87 15.21 -3.17
CA ILE A 90 -18.90 14.62 -4.52
C ILE A 90 -20.36 14.41 -4.93
N PRO A 91 -20.81 14.93 -6.10
CA PRO A 91 -22.16 14.71 -6.59
C PRO A 91 -22.51 13.22 -6.72
N LYS A 92 -23.74 12.86 -6.37
CA LYS A 92 -24.21 11.46 -6.47
C LYS A 92 -24.13 11.00 -7.94
N GLY A 93 -23.50 9.84 -8.16
CA GLY A 93 -23.33 9.26 -9.49
C GLY A 93 -22.16 9.83 -10.29
N HIS A 94 -21.37 10.75 -9.74
CA HIS A 94 -20.17 11.25 -10.40
C HIS A 94 -19.10 10.14 -10.55
N PRO A 95 -18.42 10.03 -11.70
CA PRO A 95 -17.41 8.98 -11.96
C PRO A 95 -16.25 8.98 -10.96
N ALA A 96 -15.89 10.16 -10.41
CA ALA A 96 -14.86 10.31 -9.36
C ALA A 96 -15.04 9.30 -8.22
N MET A 97 -16.29 9.05 -7.80
CA MET A 97 -16.57 8.14 -6.70
C MET A 97 -16.16 6.70 -7.06
N GLY A 98 -16.43 6.27 -8.30
CA GLY A 98 -16.02 4.95 -8.79
C GLY A 98 -14.50 4.81 -8.85
N SER A 99 -13.80 5.82 -9.39
CA SER A 99 -12.33 5.81 -9.46
C SER A 99 -11.69 5.79 -8.06
N ILE A 100 -12.22 6.55 -7.10
CA ILE A 100 -11.78 6.52 -5.69
C ILE A 100 -11.97 5.13 -5.11
N PHE A 101 -13.15 4.52 -5.27
CA PHE A 101 -13.41 3.20 -4.69
C PHE A 101 -12.50 2.14 -5.27
N MET A 102 -12.26 2.17 -6.57
CA MET A 102 -11.37 1.20 -7.20
C MET A 102 -9.92 1.41 -6.78
N ASN A 103 -9.44 2.65 -6.70
CA ASN A 103 -8.10 2.94 -6.19
C ASN A 103 -7.92 2.42 -4.75
N LEU A 104 -8.83 2.76 -3.83
CA LEU A 104 -8.73 2.34 -2.43
C LEU A 104 -8.87 0.83 -2.27
N SER A 105 -9.80 0.21 -3.00
CA SER A 105 -9.96 -1.25 -2.98
C SER A 105 -8.71 -1.95 -3.52
N ALA A 106 -8.12 -1.42 -4.60
CA ALA A 106 -6.87 -1.93 -5.15
C ALA A 106 -5.72 -1.77 -4.15
N ASN A 107 -5.55 -0.58 -3.56
CA ASN A 107 -4.50 -0.32 -2.57
C ASN A 107 -4.62 -1.23 -1.33
N MET A 108 -5.83 -1.40 -0.79
CA MET A 108 -6.08 -2.31 0.33
C MET A 108 -5.71 -3.76 0.03
N LEU A 109 -5.87 -4.19 -1.22
CA LEU A 109 -5.48 -5.52 -1.69
C LEU A 109 -4.01 -5.59 -2.13
N GLY A 110 -3.24 -4.50 -2.11
CA GLY A 110 -1.85 -4.47 -2.57
C GLY A 110 -1.69 -4.47 -4.10
N LEU A 111 -2.72 -4.05 -4.82
CA LEU A 111 -2.73 -3.86 -6.28
C LEU A 111 -2.15 -2.48 -6.67
N ASP A 112 -0.97 -2.13 -6.18
CA ASP A 112 -0.40 -0.77 -6.29
C ASP A 112 -0.29 -0.26 -7.74
N ASN A 113 0.00 -1.16 -8.68
CA ASN A 113 0.11 -0.86 -10.11
C ASN A 113 -1.24 -0.56 -10.78
N ALA A 114 -2.32 -1.16 -10.29
CA ALA A 114 -3.68 -0.82 -10.72
C ALA A 114 -4.23 0.38 -9.93
N ALA A 115 -3.84 0.52 -8.67
CA ALA A 115 -4.27 1.61 -7.80
C ALA A 115 -3.75 2.96 -8.31
N THR A 116 -2.49 3.05 -8.73
CA THR A 116 -1.87 4.33 -9.15
C THR A 116 -2.56 5.01 -10.33
N PRO A 117 -2.80 4.37 -11.49
CA PRO A 117 -3.51 5.00 -12.60
C PRO A 117 -4.95 5.35 -12.24
N MET A 118 -5.61 4.55 -11.40
CA MET A 118 -6.95 4.85 -10.87
C MET A 118 -6.93 6.05 -9.91
N GLY A 119 -5.87 6.20 -9.12
CA GLY A 119 -5.70 7.33 -8.22
C GLY A 119 -5.43 8.64 -8.97
N LEU A 120 -4.60 8.58 -10.02
CA LEU A 120 -4.40 9.73 -10.91
C LEU A 120 -5.68 10.10 -11.65
N LYS A 121 -6.46 9.11 -12.10
CA LYS A 121 -7.78 9.32 -12.70
C LYS A 121 -8.75 9.95 -11.70
N ALA A 122 -8.84 9.42 -10.48
CA ALA A 122 -9.66 9.98 -9.41
C ALA A 122 -9.27 11.43 -9.10
N MET A 123 -7.98 11.75 -9.01
CA MET A 123 -7.52 13.13 -8.79
C MET A 123 -7.87 14.05 -9.95
N LYS A 124 -7.79 13.59 -11.21
CA LYS A 124 -8.24 14.38 -12.38
C LYS A 124 -9.74 14.65 -12.32
N GLU A 125 -10.55 13.64 -12.05
CA GLU A 125 -12.02 13.77 -11.94
C GLU A 125 -12.42 14.66 -10.74
N LEU A 126 -11.69 14.60 -9.63
CA LEU A 126 -11.86 15.54 -8.52
C LEU A 126 -11.42 16.96 -8.89
N GLN A 127 -10.38 17.09 -9.72
CA GLN A 127 -9.86 18.39 -10.17
C GLN A 127 -10.82 19.05 -11.14
N GLU A 128 -11.61 18.31 -11.92
CA GLU A 128 -12.69 18.85 -12.75
C GLU A 128 -13.74 19.56 -11.88
N LEU A 129 -14.11 18.96 -10.75
CA LEU A 129 -15.04 19.52 -9.77
C LEU A 129 -14.45 20.68 -8.95
N ASN A 130 -13.13 20.88 -9.00
CA ASN A 130 -12.45 21.89 -8.19
C ASN A 130 -12.66 23.32 -8.76
N PRO A 131 -13.32 24.24 -8.03
CA PRO A 131 -13.48 25.62 -8.46
C PRO A 131 -12.17 26.43 -8.41
N GLN A 132 -11.19 26.04 -7.59
CA GLN A 132 -9.89 26.71 -7.45
C GLN A 132 -8.75 25.74 -7.75
N LYS A 133 -8.25 25.72 -8.99
CA LYS A 133 -7.33 24.68 -9.48
C LYS A 133 -6.01 24.58 -8.71
N ASP A 134 -5.56 25.65 -8.07
CA ASP A 134 -4.30 25.70 -7.32
C ASP A 134 -4.44 25.28 -5.84
N THR A 135 -5.67 25.01 -5.37
CA THR A 135 -5.96 24.64 -3.98
C THR A 135 -6.67 23.30 -3.94
N ALA A 136 -6.21 22.37 -3.10
CA ALA A 136 -6.86 21.07 -2.95
C ALA A 136 -8.24 21.20 -2.28
N THR A 137 -9.24 20.49 -2.81
CA THR A 137 -10.59 20.42 -2.22
C THR A 137 -10.66 19.39 -1.08
N ASN A 138 -11.72 19.46 -0.27
CA ASN A 138 -11.92 18.51 0.83
C ASN A 138 -11.91 17.02 0.38
N PRO A 139 -12.59 16.64 -0.72
CA PRO A 139 -12.47 15.30 -1.30
C PRO A 139 -11.03 14.92 -1.67
N MET A 140 -10.24 15.83 -2.24
CA MET A 140 -8.84 15.54 -2.57
C MET A 140 -8.01 15.30 -1.33
N VAL A 141 -8.19 16.12 -0.28
CA VAL A 141 -7.49 15.97 0.99
C VAL A 141 -7.84 14.64 1.65
N MET A 142 -9.13 14.29 1.75
CA MET A 142 -9.57 13.01 2.30
C MET A 142 -9.01 11.82 1.50
N PHE A 143 -9.09 11.90 0.16
CA PHE A 143 -8.56 10.86 -0.72
C PHE A 143 -7.06 10.65 -0.57
N LEU A 144 -6.30 11.74 -0.45
CA LEU A 144 -4.86 11.71 -0.23
C LEU A 144 -4.53 11.11 1.15
N VAL A 145 -5.27 11.49 2.20
CA VAL A 145 -5.07 10.94 3.55
C VAL A 145 -5.36 9.44 3.59
N LEU A 146 -6.41 8.97 2.91
CA LEU A 146 -6.71 7.54 2.81
C LEU A 146 -5.59 6.76 2.09
N ASN A 147 -5.04 7.30 1.01
CA ASN A 147 -3.90 6.67 0.31
C ASN A 147 -2.60 6.75 1.11
N THR A 148 -2.38 7.81 1.88
CA THR A 148 -1.15 8.02 2.67
C THR A 148 -1.15 7.19 3.96
N SER A 149 -2.31 7.02 4.58
CA SER A 149 -2.47 6.19 5.78
C SER A 149 -2.36 4.69 5.48
N GLY A 150 -2.60 4.29 4.23
CA GLY A 150 -2.07 3.06 3.64
C GLY A 150 -2.54 1.79 4.34
N LEU A 151 -3.84 1.66 4.64
CA LEU A 151 -4.41 0.41 5.11
C LEU A 151 -4.17 -0.68 4.07
N ILE A 152 -3.14 -1.48 4.28
CA ILE A 152 -2.77 -2.59 3.42
C ILE A 152 -3.12 -3.89 4.14
N LEU A 153 -4.00 -4.68 3.54
CA LEU A 153 -4.39 -5.97 4.13
C LEU A 153 -3.27 -7.00 3.95
N ILE A 154 -2.46 -6.86 2.90
CA ILE A 154 -1.38 -7.80 2.58
C ILE A 154 -0.11 -7.02 2.18
N PRO A 155 0.85 -6.80 3.10
CA PRO A 155 2.08 -6.05 2.85
C PRO A 155 3.14 -6.89 2.09
N ILE A 156 2.77 -7.42 0.92
CA ILE A 156 3.59 -8.34 0.11
C ILE A 156 4.97 -7.74 -0.17
N SER A 157 5.01 -6.48 -0.59
CA SER A 157 6.24 -5.78 -0.95
C SER A 157 7.24 -5.70 0.21
N ILE A 158 6.76 -5.47 1.43
CA ILE A 158 7.64 -5.36 2.60
C ILE A 158 8.10 -6.74 3.08
N MET A 159 7.20 -7.74 3.11
CA MET A 159 7.59 -9.12 3.43
C MET A 159 8.65 -9.63 2.45
N MET A 160 8.56 -9.22 1.19
CA MET A 160 9.54 -9.55 0.16
C MET A 160 10.90 -8.88 0.39
N TYR A 161 10.94 -7.58 0.66
CA TYR A 161 12.21 -6.91 1.00
C TYR A 161 12.87 -7.57 2.20
N ARG A 162 12.10 -7.98 3.21
CA ARG A 162 12.62 -8.74 4.35
C ARG A 162 13.21 -10.08 3.93
N ALA A 163 12.52 -10.85 3.09
CA ALA A 163 13.03 -12.13 2.59
C ALA A 163 14.35 -11.96 1.81
N GLN A 164 14.43 -10.95 0.95
CA GLN A 164 15.63 -10.64 0.16
C GLN A 164 16.82 -10.22 1.02
N MET A 165 16.56 -9.48 2.09
CA MET A 165 17.59 -9.04 3.04
C MET A 165 17.90 -10.11 4.12
N GLY A 166 17.42 -11.35 3.95
CA GLY A 166 17.76 -12.48 4.82
C GLY A 166 17.04 -12.51 6.16
N ALA A 167 15.87 -11.88 6.29
CA ALA A 167 15.08 -11.95 7.51
C ALA A 167 14.67 -13.41 7.81
N ALA A 168 14.92 -13.86 9.05
CA ALA A 168 14.62 -15.22 9.49
C ALA A 168 13.12 -15.58 9.35
N GLN A 169 12.24 -14.61 9.60
CA GLN A 169 10.80 -14.73 9.40
C GLN A 169 10.27 -13.47 8.69
N PRO A 170 10.15 -13.46 7.35
CA PRO A 170 9.72 -12.26 6.64
C PRO A 170 8.27 -11.82 6.93
N THR A 171 7.45 -12.71 7.46
CA THR A 171 6.02 -12.52 7.75
C THR A 171 5.72 -12.02 9.16
N ASP A 172 6.73 -11.95 10.05
CA ASP A 172 6.58 -11.51 11.44
C ASP A 172 6.01 -10.08 11.58
N ILE A 173 6.24 -9.24 10.57
CA ILE A 173 5.72 -7.86 10.46
C ILE A 173 4.24 -7.77 10.05
N PHE A 174 3.62 -8.86 9.59
CA PHE A 174 2.27 -8.83 9.01
C PHE A 174 1.25 -8.22 9.98
N ILE A 175 1.19 -8.76 11.20
CA ILE A 175 0.26 -8.33 12.23
C ILE A 175 0.55 -6.89 12.70
N PRO A 176 1.80 -6.52 13.07
CA PRO A 176 2.14 -5.14 13.39
C PRO A 176 1.78 -4.13 12.31
N ILE A 177 2.03 -4.42 11.04
CA ILE A 177 1.68 -3.52 9.92
C ILE A 177 0.16 -3.38 9.78
N LEU A 178 -0.57 -4.49 9.89
CA LEU A 178 -2.03 -4.47 9.79
C LEU A 178 -2.65 -3.60 10.90
N ILE A 179 -2.16 -3.72 12.14
CA ILE A 179 -2.62 -2.89 13.27
C ILE A 179 -2.25 -1.43 13.06
N THR A 180 -0.97 -1.14 12.78
CA THR A 180 -0.47 0.24 12.70
C THR A 180 -1.08 1.00 11.52
N SER A 181 -1.26 0.36 10.36
CA SER A 181 -1.92 0.98 9.20
C SER A 181 -3.42 1.21 9.43
N ALA A 182 -4.11 0.29 10.11
CA ALA A 182 -5.51 0.49 10.49
C ALA A 182 -5.68 1.65 11.49
N VAL A 183 -4.82 1.74 12.50
CA VAL A 183 -4.82 2.85 13.46
C VAL A 183 -4.49 4.17 12.74
N SER A 184 -3.47 4.19 11.88
CA SER A 184 -3.10 5.35 11.06
C SER A 184 -4.28 5.84 10.21
N THR A 185 -4.97 4.91 9.55
CA THR A 185 -6.15 5.23 8.72
C THR A 185 -7.30 5.77 9.56
N LEU A 186 -7.59 5.15 10.71
CA LEU A 186 -8.65 5.60 11.60
C LEU A 186 -8.37 7.01 12.13
N VAL A 187 -7.15 7.26 12.62
CA VAL A 187 -6.73 8.57 13.13
C VAL A 187 -6.75 9.62 12.02
N GLY A 188 -6.24 9.30 10.83
CA GLY A 188 -6.24 10.20 9.68
C GLY A 188 -7.66 10.58 9.25
N VAL A 189 -8.55 9.60 9.11
CA VAL A 189 -9.96 9.83 8.77
C VAL A 189 -10.66 10.66 9.83
N ILE A 190 -10.45 10.37 11.11
CA ILE A 190 -11.04 11.15 12.22
C ILE A 190 -10.55 12.60 12.19
N ALA A 191 -9.23 12.81 12.07
CA ALA A 191 -8.64 14.15 12.07
C ALA A 191 -9.16 15.00 10.90
N VAL A 192 -9.19 14.44 9.69
CA VAL A 192 -9.74 15.13 8.51
C VAL A 192 -11.24 15.36 8.67
N SER A 193 -11.98 14.40 9.20
CA SER A 193 -13.43 14.55 9.39
C SER A 193 -13.76 15.63 10.41
N ILE A 194 -12.97 15.80 11.47
CA ILE A 194 -13.12 16.91 12.41
C ILE A 194 -12.87 18.25 11.70
N ALA A 195 -11.77 18.35 10.93
CA ALA A 195 -11.43 19.57 10.20
C ALA A 195 -12.47 19.95 9.14
N GLN A 196 -12.99 18.96 8.41
CA GLN A 196 -13.99 19.11 7.35
C GLN A 196 -15.44 19.08 7.87
N ARG A 197 -15.64 18.89 9.19
CA ARG A 197 -16.95 18.75 9.84
C ARG A 197 -17.83 17.63 9.28
N ILE A 198 -17.21 16.53 8.87
CA ILE A 198 -17.91 15.31 8.41
C ILE A 198 -18.45 14.55 9.62
N ASN A 199 -19.75 14.22 9.59
CA ASN A 199 -20.38 13.45 10.65
C ASN A 199 -20.09 11.95 10.53
N LEU A 200 -19.11 11.47 11.30
CA LEU A 200 -18.75 10.05 11.43
C LEU A 200 -19.73 9.24 12.28
N ILE A 201 -20.60 9.88 13.07
CA ILE A 201 -21.59 9.22 13.93
C ILE A 201 -22.82 8.84 13.09
N ASN A 202 -22.62 7.90 12.18
CA ASN A 202 -23.68 7.32 11.38
C ASN A 202 -23.58 5.80 11.34
N LYS A 203 -24.72 5.11 11.12
CA LYS A 203 -24.78 3.64 11.25
C LYS A 203 -23.72 2.91 10.40
N PRO A 204 -23.54 3.19 9.09
CA PRO A 204 -22.52 2.50 8.29
C PRO A 204 -21.09 2.69 8.82
N ILE A 205 -20.71 3.91 9.17
CA ILE A 205 -19.36 4.22 9.67
C ILE A 205 -19.15 3.60 11.06
N LEU A 206 -20.10 3.74 11.97
CA LEU A 206 -19.99 3.17 13.32
C LEU A 206 -19.94 1.65 13.31
N ILE A 207 -20.70 0.98 12.41
CA ILE A 207 -20.61 -0.47 12.24
C ILE A 207 -19.23 -0.85 11.72
N LEU A 208 -18.71 -0.17 10.69
CA LEU A 208 -17.39 -0.48 10.15
C LEU A 208 -16.29 -0.26 11.20
N ILE A 209 -16.25 0.91 11.84
CA ILE A 209 -15.27 1.24 12.87
C ILE A 209 -15.40 0.29 14.07
N GLY A 210 -16.63 -0.07 14.46
CA GLY A 210 -16.88 -1.03 15.53
C GLY A 210 -16.35 -2.42 15.20
N CYS A 211 -16.65 -2.94 14.00
CA CYS A 211 -16.15 -4.24 13.54
C CYS A 211 -14.63 -4.26 13.44
N ILE A 212 -14.03 -3.22 12.85
CA ILE A 212 -12.57 -3.09 12.72
C ILE A 212 -11.92 -3.00 14.10
N SER A 213 -12.42 -2.13 14.98
CA SER A 213 -11.89 -1.96 16.34
C SER A 213 -12.00 -3.25 17.16
N LEU A 214 -13.13 -3.96 17.06
CA LEU A 214 -13.35 -5.20 17.81
C LEU A 214 -12.45 -6.34 17.28
N PHE A 215 -12.29 -6.44 15.96
CA PHE A 215 -11.35 -7.37 15.34
C PHE A 215 -9.92 -7.13 15.84
N PHE A 216 -9.45 -5.89 15.79
CA PHE A 216 -8.09 -5.55 16.23
C PHE A 216 -7.91 -5.65 17.74
N ALA A 217 -8.92 -5.29 18.55
CA ALA A 217 -8.86 -5.45 20.00
C ALA A 217 -8.80 -6.94 20.39
N GLY A 218 -9.59 -7.80 19.73
CA GLY A 218 -9.53 -9.25 19.92
C GLY A 218 -8.17 -9.83 19.52
N LEU A 219 -7.62 -9.35 18.41
CA LEU A 219 -6.29 -9.73 17.95
C LEU A 219 -5.23 -9.32 18.98
N ILE A 220 -5.19 -8.05 19.38
CA ILE A 220 -4.25 -7.55 20.41
C ILE A 220 -4.41 -8.34 21.72
N TYR A 221 -5.64 -8.59 22.17
CA TYR A 221 -5.90 -9.35 23.39
C TYR A 221 -5.34 -10.77 23.33
N LEU A 222 -5.53 -11.49 22.21
CA LEU A 222 -4.94 -12.81 22.00
C LEU A 222 -3.42 -12.75 22.07
N PHE A 223 -2.80 -11.75 21.44
CA PHE A 223 -1.34 -11.59 21.44
C PHE A 223 -0.78 -11.20 22.81
N MET A 224 -1.54 -10.47 23.64
CA MET A 224 -1.14 -10.13 25.01
C MET A 224 -1.08 -11.35 25.96
N GLN A 225 -1.71 -12.46 25.60
CA GLN A 225 -1.71 -13.70 26.40
C GLN A 225 -0.54 -14.63 26.08
N LEU A 226 0.17 -14.40 24.98
CA LEU A 226 1.23 -15.28 24.49
C LEU A 226 2.60 -14.87 25.03
N GLY A 227 3.48 -15.85 25.27
CA GLY A 227 4.89 -15.61 25.56
C GLY A 227 5.64 -15.00 24.37
N ARG A 228 6.76 -14.29 24.61
CA ARG A 228 7.51 -13.59 23.54
C ARG A 228 7.97 -14.50 22.38
N GLU A 229 8.37 -15.73 22.65
CA GLU A 229 8.73 -16.72 21.61
C GLU A 229 7.50 -17.28 20.88
N GLU A 230 6.39 -17.43 21.59
CA GLU A 230 5.12 -17.91 21.01
C GLU A 230 4.53 -16.86 20.06
N ILE A 231 4.67 -15.57 20.37
CA ILE A 231 4.21 -14.47 19.50
C ILE A 231 4.81 -14.59 18.09
N GLY A 232 6.11 -14.87 17.95
CA GLY A 232 6.75 -15.02 16.64
C GLY A 232 6.20 -16.21 15.85
N THR A 233 6.05 -17.35 16.53
CA THR A 233 5.53 -18.59 15.93
C THR A 233 4.07 -18.45 15.50
N TYR A 234 3.19 -17.96 16.39
CA TYR A 234 1.78 -17.75 16.08
C TYR A 234 1.55 -16.63 15.08
N SER A 235 2.32 -15.52 15.12
CA SER A 235 2.24 -14.46 14.10
C SER A 235 2.53 -15.02 12.72
N THR A 236 3.61 -15.80 12.59
CA THR A 236 4.00 -16.42 11.32
C THR A 236 2.96 -17.43 10.84
N LEU A 237 2.45 -18.30 11.74
CA LEU A 237 1.42 -19.26 11.40
C LEU A 237 0.13 -18.58 10.92
N ILE A 238 -0.39 -17.63 11.70
CA ILE A 238 -1.63 -16.90 11.39
C ILE A 238 -1.46 -16.13 10.08
N ALA A 239 -0.33 -15.43 9.89
CA ALA A 239 -0.04 -14.72 8.65
C ALA A 239 -0.05 -15.66 7.45
N ASN A 240 0.64 -16.80 7.52
CA ASN A 240 0.69 -17.77 6.42
C ASN A 240 -0.67 -18.41 6.13
N VAL A 241 -1.46 -18.73 7.16
CA VAL A 241 -2.82 -19.28 7.00
C VAL A 241 -3.73 -18.25 6.33
N ILE A 242 -3.72 -16.99 6.79
CA ILE A 242 -4.49 -15.91 6.17
C ILE A 242 -4.06 -15.70 4.72
N LEU A 243 -2.75 -15.61 4.47
CA LEU A 243 -2.16 -15.38 3.17
C LEU A 243 -2.59 -16.46 2.16
N PHE A 244 -2.45 -17.73 2.54
CA PHE A 244 -2.83 -18.85 1.68
C PHE A 244 -4.35 -18.96 1.50
N SER A 245 -5.13 -18.65 2.55
CA SER A 245 -6.60 -18.61 2.47
C SER A 245 -7.08 -17.55 1.49
N ILE A 246 -6.41 -16.39 1.42
CA ILE A 246 -6.74 -15.34 0.45
C ILE A 246 -6.43 -15.80 -0.98
N ILE A 247 -5.29 -16.46 -1.21
CA ILE A 247 -4.96 -17.04 -2.53
C ILE A 247 -6.08 -17.99 -2.97
N LEU A 248 -6.49 -18.91 -2.08
CA LEU A 248 -7.58 -19.84 -2.35
C LEU A 248 -8.91 -19.12 -2.57
N LEU A 249 -9.21 -18.08 -1.79
CA LEU A 249 -10.42 -17.28 -1.94
C LEU A 249 -10.53 -16.70 -3.35
N PHE A 250 -9.44 -16.14 -3.90
CA PHE A 250 -9.45 -15.54 -5.24
C PHE A 250 -9.62 -16.59 -6.32
N ILE A 251 -8.92 -17.72 -6.20
CA ILE A 251 -9.02 -18.85 -7.14
C ILE A 251 -10.44 -19.41 -7.13
N ILE A 252 -10.98 -19.74 -5.96
CA ILE A 252 -12.33 -20.30 -5.80
C ILE A 252 -13.38 -19.32 -6.30
N TRP A 253 -13.25 -18.03 -5.97
CA TRP A 253 -14.16 -17.01 -6.46
C TRP A 253 -14.10 -16.87 -8.00
N GLY A 254 -12.91 -16.93 -8.58
CA GLY A 254 -12.71 -16.95 -10.03
C GLY A 254 -13.40 -18.16 -10.68
N LEU A 255 -13.22 -19.36 -10.12
CA LEU A 255 -13.91 -20.57 -10.58
C LEU A 255 -15.43 -20.43 -10.48
N TRP A 256 -15.93 -19.90 -9.37
CA TRP A 256 -17.37 -19.67 -9.16
C TRP A 256 -17.97 -18.69 -10.18
N LYS A 257 -17.20 -17.66 -10.54
CA LYS A 257 -17.55 -16.70 -11.61
C LYS A 257 -17.28 -17.21 -13.02
N LYS A 258 -16.83 -18.45 -13.17
CA LYS A 258 -16.55 -19.13 -14.45
C LYS A 258 -15.56 -18.37 -15.33
N ILE A 259 -14.59 -17.67 -14.72
CA ILE A 259 -13.47 -17.07 -15.48
C ILE A 259 -12.36 -18.11 -15.67
N ASN A 260 -11.55 -17.97 -16.73
CA ASN A 260 -10.35 -18.79 -16.90
C ASN A 260 -9.26 -18.32 -15.93
N VAL A 261 -9.20 -18.95 -14.76
CA VAL A 261 -8.27 -18.60 -13.68
C VAL A 261 -6.81 -18.69 -14.12
N TYR A 262 -6.47 -19.65 -14.99
CA TYR A 262 -5.10 -19.80 -15.49
C TYR A 262 -4.71 -18.64 -16.39
N ASP A 263 -5.55 -18.30 -17.37
CA ASP A 263 -5.26 -17.18 -18.28
C ASP A 263 -5.17 -15.85 -17.53
N ALA A 264 -6.10 -15.61 -16.60
CA ALA A 264 -6.08 -14.44 -15.72
C ALA A 264 -4.79 -14.37 -14.90
N PHE A 265 -4.37 -15.49 -14.32
CA PHE A 265 -3.12 -15.58 -13.57
C PHE A 265 -1.91 -15.28 -14.45
N VAL A 266 -1.82 -15.86 -15.64
CA VAL A 266 -0.70 -15.65 -16.57
C VAL A 266 -0.64 -14.20 -17.05
N GLU A 267 -1.78 -13.58 -17.32
CA GLU A 267 -1.87 -12.16 -17.67
C GLU A 267 -1.33 -11.27 -16.55
N GLY A 268 -1.81 -11.45 -15.32
CA GLY A 268 -1.32 -10.70 -14.16
C GLY A 268 0.16 -10.97 -13.86
N ALA A 269 0.64 -12.20 -14.08
CA ALA A 269 2.04 -12.55 -13.89
C ALA A 269 2.96 -11.81 -14.88
N LYS A 270 2.54 -11.66 -16.14
CA LYS A 270 3.26 -10.87 -17.15
C LYS A 270 3.30 -9.39 -16.78
N GLU A 271 2.22 -8.85 -16.23
CA GLU A 271 2.19 -7.48 -15.69
C GLU A 271 3.16 -7.32 -14.52
N GLY A 272 3.22 -8.30 -13.62
CA GLY A 272 4.16 -8.33 -12.49
C GLY A 272 5.61 -8.32 -12.94
N PHE A 273 5.95 -9.18 -13.90
CA PHE A 273 7.27 -9.20 -14.52
C PHE A 273 7.62 -7.84 -15.16
N THR A 274 6.71 -7.29 -15.97
CA THR A 274 6.93 -6.02 -16.67
C THR A 274 7.15 -4.86 -15.68
N THR A 275 6.38 -4.85 -14.59
CA THR A 275 6.55 -3.87 -13.52
C THR A 275 7.92 -4.01 -12.88
N ALA A 276 8.32 -5.24 -12.53
CA ALA A 276 9.62 -5.51 -11.92
C ALA A 276 10.80 -5.07 -12.81
N VAL A 277 10.67 -5.22 -14.14
CA VAL A 277 11.68 -4.72 -15.09
C VAL A 277 11.70 -3.18 -15.14
N ARG A 278 10.54 -2.52 -15.08
CA ARG A 278 10.45 -1.05 -15.13
C ARG A 278 10.99 -0.33 -13.90
N ILE A 279 11.01 -1.00 -12.74
CA ILE A 279 11.54 -0.43 -11.50
C ILE A 279 13.06 -0.60 -11.36
N ILE A 280 13.69 -1.41 -12.22
CA ILE A 280 15.16 -1.50 -12.28
C ILE A 280 15.68 -0.10 -12.67
N PRO A 281 16.54 0.52 -11.84
CA PRO A 281 17.10 1.83 -12.13
C PRO A 281 18.04 1.85 -13.34
#